data_AF-A0A0S1AV67-F1
#
_entry.id   AF-A0A0S1AV67-F1
#
_cell.length_a   1.000
_cell.length_b   1.000
_cell.length_c   1.000
_cell.angle_alpha   90.00
_cell.angle_beta   90.00
_cell.angle_gamma   90.00
#
_symmetry.space_group_name_H-M   'P 1'
#
loop_
_entity.id
_entity.type
_entity.pdbx_description
1 polymer ?
#
loop_
_entity_poly.entity_id
_entity_poly.type
_entity_poly.pdbx_seq_one_letter_code
_entity_poly.pdbx_strand_id
1 'polypeptide(L)'
;MNREVSSPVAVEAKSTSALHDRLDRLLAKAKPTKRELIYKSFRDLYPKLEAHLSGGKLLKDVLAAFNEVAQTKVCARKFNEMLDEERARRDSLGNPVRCLACGQRLNQTEKDDVAVPTGSNSLSELAVSPLTLSE
;
A
#
# COMPACT_ATOMS: atom_id res chain seq x y z
N MET A 1 -43.57 -52.71 -10.03
CA MET A 1 -43.52 -51.37 -10.67
C MET A 1 -42.69 -50.46 -9.77
N ASN A 2 -41.38 -50.40 -10.00
CA ASN A 2 -40.47 -49.58 -9.18
C ASN A 2 -40.40 -48.18 -9.78
N ARG A 3 -40.80 -47.17 -9.01
CA ARG A 3 -40.85 -45.77 -9.41
C ARG A 3 -39.59 -45.09 -8.87
N GLU A 4 -38.61 -44.85 -9.74
CA GLU A 4 -37.38 -44.15 -9.39
C GLU A 4 -37.70 -42.70 -9.01
N VAL A 5 -37.53 -42.38 -7.73
CA VAL A 5 -37.62 -41.01 -7.22
C VAL A 5 -36.30 -40.32 -7.61
N SER A 6 -36.29 -39.72 -8.79
CA SER A 6 -35.20 -38.81 -9.19
C SER A 6 -35.21 -37.58 -8.28
N SER A 7 -34.18 -37.51 -7.45
CA SER A 7 -33.98 -36.45 -6.46
C SER A 7 -33.66 -35.11 -7.15
N PRO A 8 -34.32 -33.99 -6.76
CA PRO A 8 -34.16 -32.68 -7.43
C PRO A 8 -32.78 -32.02 -7.23
N VAL A 9 -31.97 -32.52 -6.30
CA VAL A 9 -30.69 -31.91 -5.88
C VAL A 9 -29.65 -31.86 -7.02
N ALA A 10 -29.66 -32.84 -7.93
CA ALA A 10 -28.70 -32.91 -9.02
C ALA A 10 -28.92 -31.85 -10.11
N VAL A 11 -30.14 -31.30 -10.21
CA VAL A 11 -30.49 -30.27 -11.19
C VAL A 11 -30.09 -28.88 -10.68
N GLU A 12 -30.23 -28.63 -9.37
CA GLU A 12 -29.84 -27.37 -8.73
C GLU A 12 -28.32 -27.16 -8.70
N ALA A 13 -27.53 -28.19 -8.39
CA ALA A 13 -26.06 -28.06 -8.37
C ALA A 13 -25.47 -27.76 -9.77
N LYS A 14 -26.10 -28.28 -10.83
CA LYS A 14 -25.72 -27.98 -12.22
C LYS A 14 -26.18 -26.60 -12.66
N SER A 15 -27.33 -26.12 -12.19
CA SER A 15 -27.81 -24.77 -12.50
C SER A 15 -26.96 -23.69 -11.83
N THR A 16 -26.54 -23.89 -10.58
CA THR A 16 -25.64 -22.96 -9.88
C THR A 16 -24.25 -22.91 -10.50
N SER A 17 -23.70 -24.07 -10.90
CA SER A 17 -22.42 -24.12 -11.63
C SER A 17 -22.49 -23.34 -12.95
N ALA A 18 -23.58 -23.52 -13.71
CA ALA A 18 -23.77 -22.80 -14.97
C ALA A 18 -23.92 -21.29 -14.78
N LEU A 19 -24.49 -20.83 -13.66
CA LEU A 19 -24.57 -19.42 -13.31
C LEU A 19 -23.20 -18.82 -12.96
N HIS A 20 -22.37 -19.55 -12.20
CA HIS A 20 -20.98 -19.15 -11.93
C HIS A 20 -20.16 -19.05 -13.21
N ASP A 21 -20.21 -20.07 -14.08
CA ASP A 21 -19.50 -20.04 -15.37
C ASP A 21 -19.97 -18.90 -16.28
N ARG A 22 -21.25 -18.50 -16.17
CA ARG A 22 -21.79 -17.36 -16.90
C ARG A 22 -21.29 -16.04 -16.33
N LEU A 23 -21.23 -15.92 -15.00
CA LEU A 23 -20.67 -14.75 -14.32
C LEU A 23 -19.19 -14.58 -14.67
N ASP A 24 -18.39 -15.64 -14.60
CA ASP A 24 -16.96 -15.60 -14.93
C ASP A 24 -16.73 -15.17 -16.38
N ARG A 25 -17.54 -15.68 -17.32
CA ARG A 25 -17.49 -15.26 -18.72
C ARG A 25 -17.87 -13.80 -18.92
N LEU A 26 -18.77 -13.25 -18.11
CA LEU A 26 -19.13 -11.83 -18.18
C LEU A 26 -18.04 -10.95 -17.58
N LEU A 27 -17.47 -11.35 -16.44
CA LEU A 27 -16.35 -10.64 -15.80
C LEU A 27 -15.08 -10.67 -16.68
N ALA A 28 -14.77 -11.80 -17.32
CA ALA A 28 -13.63 -11.91 -18.22
C ALA A 28 -13.76 -11.02 -19.47
N LYS A 29 -14.99 -10.71 -19.91
CA LYS A 29 -15.27 -9.82 -21.04
C LYS A 29 -15.44 -8.36 -20.63
N ALA A 30 -15.55 -8.09 -19.32
CA ALA A 30 -15.74 -6.75 -18.82
C ALA A 30 -14.49 -5.91 -19.13
N LYS A 31 -14.68 -4.80 -19.83
CA LYS A 31 -13.61 -3.83 -20.05
C LYS A 31 -13.30 -3.14 -18.72
N PRO A 32 -12.02 -2.86 -18.44
CA PRO A 32 -11.66 -2.16 -17.22
C PRO A 32 -12.37 -0.81 -17.18
N THR A 33 -12.92 -0.48 -16.01
CA THR A 33 -13.61 0.79 -15.84
C THR A 33 -12.61 1.94 -15.98
N LYS A 34 -13.10 3.14 -16.34
CA LYS A 34 -12.26 4.35 -16.35
C LYS A 34 -11.55 4.55 -15.01
N ARG A 35 -12.24 4.23 -13.90
CA ARG A 35 -11.67 4.27 -12.56
C ARG A 35 -10.48 3.32 -12.41
N GLU A 36 -10.62 2.07 -12.83
CA GLU A 36 -9.51 1.10 -12.77
C GLU A 36 -8.30 1.54 -13.59
N LEU A 37 -8.53 2.10 -14.78
CA LEU A 37 -7.45 2.63 -15.61
C LEU A 37 -6.72 3.78 -14.92
N ILE A 38 -7.45 4.72 -14.28
CA ILE A 38 -6.86 5.82 -13.50
C ILE A 38 -5.97 5.25 -12.38
N TYR A 39 -6.47 4.29 -11.62
CA TYR A 39 -5.73 3.67 -10.52
C TYR A 39 -4.49 2.92 -11.00
N LYS A 40 -4.58 2.23 -12.14
CA LYS A 40 -3.45 1.55 -12.77
C LYS A 40 -2.36 2.58 -13.16
N SER A 41 -2.72 3.60 -13.95
CA SER A 41 -1.78 4.65 -14.36
C SER A 41 -1.16 5.36 -13.16
N PHE A 42 -1.93 5.61 -12.10
CA PHE A 42 -1.41 6.20 -10.88
C PHE A 42 -0.37 5.32 -10.21
N ARG A 43 -0.62 4.01 -10.05
CA ARG A 43 0.34 3.07 -9.44
C ARG A 43 1.64 2.97 -10.23
N ASP A 44 1.54 2.96 -11.55
CA ASP A 44 2.69 2.89 -12.45
C ASP A 44 3.56 4.16 -12.34
N LEU A 45 2.93 5.33 -12.17
CA LEU A 45 3.62 6.62 -12.04
C LEU A 45 4.02 6.97 -10.61
N TYR A 46 3.46 6.29 -9.60
CA TYR A 46 3.57 6.66 -8.19
C TYR A 46 5.01 6.92 -7.71
N PRO A 47 6.03 6.08 -8.01
CA PRO A 47 7.39 6.35 -7.55
C PRO A 47 7.94 7.72 -8.01
N LYS A 48 7.57 8.17 -9.21
CA LYS A 48 7.97 9.48 -9.73
C LYS A 48 7.16 10.62 -9.11
N LEU A 49 5.86 10.40 -8.89
CA LEU A 49 4.99 11.38 -8.22
C LEU A 49 5.51 11.65 -6.81
N GLU A 50 5.80 10.58 -6.05
CA GLU A 50 6.31 10.69 -4.68
C GLU A 50 7.69 11.37 -4.63
N ALA A 51 8.60 11.03 -5.55
CA ALA A 51 9.90 11.71 -5.67
C ALA A 51 9.77 13.22 -5.90
N HIS A 52 8.78 13.65 -6.70
CA HIS A 52 8.55 15.07 -6.92
C HIS A 52 7.95 15.77 -5.70
N LEU A 53 7.01 15.13 -4.99
CA LEU A 53 6.41 15.69 -3.78
C LEU A 53 7.45 15.83 -2.66
N SER A 54 8.25 14.80 -2.41
CA SER A 54 9.31 14.84 -1.40
C SER A 54 10.48 15.75 -1.80
N GLY A 55 10.66 16.02 -3.09
CA GLY A 55 11.58 17.02 -3.60
C GLY A 55 11.07 18.47 -3.51
N GLY A 56 9.91 18.70 -2.88
CA GLY A 56 9.34 20.03 -2.64
C GLY A 56 8.47 20.59 -3.76
N LYS A 57 8.12 19.80 -4.79
CA LYS A 57 7.15 20.26 -5.80
C LYS A 57 5.77 20.40 -5.18
N LEU A 58 5.05 21.46 -5.58
CA LEU A 58 3.70 21.69 -5.11
C LEU A 58 2.75 20.60 -5.61
N LEU A 59 1.87 20.14 -4.71
CA LEU A 59 0.85 19.12 -5.01
C LEU A 59 0.04 19.46 -6.26
N LYS A 60 -0.32 20.75 -6.43
CA LYS A 60 -1.11 21.22 -7.58
C LYS A 60 -0.41 20.97 -8.92
N ASP A 61 0.92 21.13 -8.96
CA ASP A 61 1.72 20.99 -10.18
C ASP A 61 1.91 19.51 -10.51
N VAL A 62 2.14 18.67 -9.49
CA VAL A 62 2.23 17.21 -9.62
C VAL A 62 0.89 16.63 -10.08
N LEU A 63 -0.23 17.10 -9.51
CA LEU A 63 -1.57 16.70 -9.94
C LEU A 63 -1.86 17.11 -11.38
N ALA A 64 -1.53 18.35 -11.76
CA ALA A 64 -1.73 18.82 -13.13
C ALA A 64 -0.94 17.94 -14.12
N ALA A 65 0.33 17.66 -13.84
CA ALA A 65 1.15 16.77 -14.64
C ALA A 65 0.57 15.34 -14.72
N PHE A 66 0.07 14.80 -13.61
CA PHE A 66 -0.59 13.50 -13.61
C PHE A 66 -1.84 13.48 -14.49
N ASN A 67 -2.70 14.50 -14.38
CA ASN A 67 -3.92 14.59 -15.18
C ASN A 67 -3.63 14.69 -16.68
N GLU A 68 -2.59 15.43 -17.06
CA GLU A 68 -2.14 15.50 -18.46
C GLU A 68 -1.61 14.14 -18.95
N VAL A 69 -0.67 13.52 -18.23
CA VAL A 69 -0.03 12.26 -18.64
C VAL A 69 -1.03 11.10 -18.67
N ALA A 70 -1.87 10.98 -17.65
CA ALA A 70 -2.85 9.91 -17.56
C ALA A 70 -4.12 10.19 -18.39
N GLN A 71 -4.25 11.40 -18.97
CA GLN A 71 -5.45 11.88 -19.66
C GLN A 71 -6.70 11.78 -18.77
N THR A 72 -6.56 12.20 -17.51
CA THR A 72 -7.58 12.10 -16.46
C THR A 72 -7.99 13.47 -15.95
N LYS A 73 -9.10 13.52 -15.20
CA LYS A 73 -9.56 14.72 -14.49
C LYS A 73 -9.80 14.38 -13.02
N VAL A 74 -8.73 14.06 -12.31
CA VAL A 74 -8.77 13.79 -10.87
C VAL A 74 -8.66 15.12 -10.13
N CYS A 75 -9.51 15.32 -9.12
CA CYS A 75 -9.43 16.49 -8.25
C CYS A 75 -8.41 16.29 -7.12
N ALA A 76 -7.95 17.39 -6.52
CA ALA A 76 -6.93 17.34 -5.46
C ALA A 76 -7.31 16.43 -4.28
N ARG A 77 -8.58 16.47 -3.85
CA ARG A 77 -9.07 15.59 -2.78
C ARG A 77 -8.85 14.11 -3.14
N LYS A 78 -9.28 13.71 -4.34
CA LYS A 78 -9.16 12.31 -4.76
C LYS A 78 -7.71 11.89 -4.99
N PHE A 79 -6.88 12.80 -5.49
CA PHE A 79 -5.45 12.53 -5.68
C PHE A 79 -4.73 12.29 -4.35
N ASN A 80 -5.05 13.08 -3.31
CA ASN A 80 -4.52 12.85 -1.95
C ASN A 80 -4.98 11.49 -1.40
N GLU A 81 -6.26 11.14 -1.53
CA GLU A 81 -6.75 9.81 -1.14
C GLU A 81 -5.95 8.69 -1.83
N MET A 82 -5.67 8.84 -3.13
CA MET A 82 -4.89 7.85 -3.88
C MET A 82 -3.44 7.77 -3.42
N LEU A 83 -2.80 8.90 -3.04
CA LEU A 83 -1.46 8.91 -2.45
C LEU A 83 -1.45 8.15 -1.12
N ASP A 84 -2.39 8.43 -0.24
CA ASP A 84 -2.45 7.81 1.09
C ASP A 84 -2.75 6.31 1.00
N GLU A 85 -3.69 5.91 0.14
CA GLU A 85 -4.00 4.50 -0.15
C GLU A 85 -2.75 3.75 -0.65
N GLU A 86 -1.99 4.35 -1.57
CA GLU A 86 -0.81 3.72 -2.18
C GLU A 86 0.40 3.68 -1.23
N ARG A 87 0.58 4.70 -0.39
CA ARG A 87 1.56 4.71 0.72
C ARG A 87 1.29 3.56 1.68
N ALA A 88 0.06 3.49 2.22
CA ALA A 88 -0.34 2.45 3.16
C ALA A 88 -0.20 1.03 2.56
N ARG A 89 -0.56 0.87 1.27
CA ARG A 89 -0.38 -0.40 0.55
C ARG A 89 1.10 -0.79 0.45
N ARG A 90 1.99 0.15 0.15
CA ARG A 90 3.43 -0.12 0.04
C ARG A 90 4.09 -0.38 1.38
N ASP A 91 3.66 0.34 2.42
CA ASP A 91 4.15 0.13 3.79
C ASP A 91 3.74 -1.26 4.31
N SER A 92 2.50 -1.69 4.09
CA SER A 92 2.04 -3.03 4.47
C SER A 92 2.73 -4.15 3.68
N LEU A 93 3.15 -3.90 2.44
CA LEU A 93 3.95 -4.83 1.63
C LEU A 93 5.46 -4.77 1.91
N GLY A 94 5.92 -3.90 2.81
CA GLY A 94 7.34 -3.71 3.10
C GLY A 94 8.15 -3.11 1.93
N ASN A 95 7.48 -2.45 0.96
CA ASN A 95 8.10 -1.85 -0.22
C ASN A 95 7.88 -0.32 -0.30
N PRO A 96 8.36 0.45 0.70
CA PRO A 96 8.24 1.89 0.71
C PRO A 96 9.08 2.52 -0.42
N VAL A 97 8.63 3.67 -0.94
CA VAL A 97 9.43 4.40 -1.94
C VAL A 97 10.59 5.10 -1.24
N ARG A 98 11.78 4.91 -1.78
CA ARG A 98 13.03 5.44 -1.25
C ARG A 98 13.66 6.42 -2.23
N CYS A 99 14.34 7.42 -1.71
CA CYS A 99 15.17 8.32 -2.48
C CYS A 99 16.31 7.53 -3.14
N LEU A 100 16.54 7.75 -4.44
CA LEU A 100 17.65 7.11 -5.16
C LEU A 100 19.02 7.64 -4.73
N ALA A 101 19.09 8.89 -4.24
CA ALA A 101 20.35 9.52 -3.84
C ALA A 101 20.77 9.17 -2.40
N CYS A 102 19.84 9.16 -1.45
CA CYS A 102 20.16 8.96 -0.02
C CYS A 102 19.54 7.70 0.59
N GLY A 103 18.71 6.94 -0.13
CA GLY A 103 18.08 5.71 0.37
C GLY A 103 16.97 5.91 1.42
N GLN A 104 16.76 7.15 1.88
CA GLN A 104 15.73 7.50 2.87
C GLN A 104 14.32 7.33 2.30
N ARG A 105 13.37 7.01 3.18
CA ARG A 105 11.96 6.88 2.80
C ARG A 105 11.38 8.25 2.44
N LEU A 106 10.70 8.34 1.31
CA LEU A 106 10.20 9.61 0.78
C LEU A 106 8.94 10.14 1.50
N ASN A 107 8.20 9.26 2.17
CA ASN A 107 6.98 9.57 2.91
C ASN A 107 7.24 9.83 4.41
N GLN A 108 8.48 10.11 4.82
CA GLN A 108 8.78 10.64 6.16
C GLN A 108 8.26 12.08 6.24
N THR A 109 6.93 12.23 6.32
CA THR A 109 6.38 13.42 6.97
C THR A 109 6.78 13.26 8.42
N GLU A 110 7.50 14.24 8.97
CA GLU A 110 7.96 14.33 10.36
C GLU A 110 6.76 14.24 11.34
N LYS A 111 6.19 13.05 11.48
CA LYS A 111 5.63 12.57 12.73
C LYS A 111 6.74 11.82 13.44
N ASP A 112 7.84 12.52 13.71
CA ASP A 112 8.65 12.23 14.87
C ASP A 112 7.79 12.55 16.10
N ASP A 113 6.83 11.67 16.39
CA ASP A 113 6.43 11.48 17.78
C ASP A 113 7.65 10.85 18.45
N VAL A 114 8.44 11.72 19.06
CA VAL A 114 9.26 11.45 20.24
C VAL A 114 10.13 10.19 20.11
N ALA A 115 11.40 10.43 19.80
CA ALA A 115 12.49 9.63 20.31
C ALA A 115 12.19 9.21 21.76
N VAL A 116 11.89 7.93 21.97
CA VAL A 116 12.09 7.29 23.27
C VAL A 116 13.50 6.69 23.22
N PRO A 117 14.51 7.32 23.84
CA PRO A 117 15.75 6.64 24.15
C PRO A 117 15.49 5.74 25.36
N THR A 118 14.94 4.54 25.14
CA THR A 118 14.91 3.53 26.20
C THR A 118 16.26 2.86 26.27
N GLY A 119 17.05 3.29 27.27
CA GLY A 119 17.94 2.38 27.99
C GLY A 119 19.40 2.39 27.58
N SER A 120 20.11 3.47 27.91
CA SER A 120 21.53 3.36 28.26
C SER A 120 21.67 2.57 29.56
N ASN A 121 21.67 1.23 29.49
CA ASN A 121 22.24 0.40 30.54
C ASN A 121 23.68 0.07 30.16
N SER A 122 24.59 1.00 30.49
CA SER A 122 26.00 0.71 30.65
C SER A 122 26.16 -0.27 31.82
N LEU A 123 26.10 -1.56 31.52
CA LEU A 123 26.60 -2.62 32.39
C LEU A 123 28.12 -2.73 32.15
N SER A 124 28.87 -1.78 32.72
CA SER A 124 30.29 -1.96 32.99
C SER A 124 30.42 -2.18 34.49
N GLU A 125 30.14 -3.42 34.89
CA GLU A 125 30.49 -3.98 36.19
C GLU A 125 32.02 -4.14 36.23
N LEU A 126 32.73 -3.19 36.84
CA LEU A 126 34.14 -3.34 37.17
C LEU A 126 34.49 -2.69 38.52
N ALA A 127 34.97 -3.57 39.40
CA ALA A 127 35.95 -3.33 40.47
C ALA A 127 35.50 -2.53 41.70
N VAL A 128 35.05 -3.28 42.71
CA VAL A 128 35.21 -2.89 44.12
C VAL A 128 36.58 -3.42 44.58
N SER A 129 37.50 -2.51 44.93
CA SER A 129 38.72 -2.84 45.69
C SER A 129 38.83 -1.88 46.87
N PRO A 130 38.77 -2.37 48.13
CA PRO A 130 38.99 -1.53 49.29
C PRO A 130 40.48 -1.37 49.63
N LEU A 131 40.90 -0.11 49.66
CA LEU A 131 41.80 0.56 50.62
C LEU A 131 42.87 -0.29 51.33
N THR A 132 44.13 -0.15 50.90
CA THR A 132 45.30 -0.32 51.76
C THR A 132 45.59 0.99 52.49
N LEU A 133 45.44 1.00 53.82
CA LEU A 133 45.92 2.05 54.70
C LEU A 133 47.24 1.58 55.33
N SER A 134 48.33 2.26 55.02
CA SER A 134 49.62 2.15 55.71
C SER A 134 49.88 3.46 56.45
N GLU A 135 49.96 3.39 57.77
CA GLU A 135 51.03 3.93 58.63
C GLU A 135 50.86 3.40 60.06
#